data_AF-A0AAP4PTU6-F1
#
_entry.id   AF-A0AAP4PTU6-F1
#
_cell.length_a   1.000
_cell.length_b   1.000
_cell.length_c   1.000
_cell.angle_alpha   90.00
_cell.angle_beta   90.00
_cell.angle_gamma   90.00
#
_symmetry.space_group_name_H-M   'P 1'
#
loop_
_entity.id
_entity.type
_entity.pdbx_description
1 polymer ?
#
loop_
_entity_poly.entity_id
_entity_poly.type
_entity_poly.pdbx_seq_one_letter_code
_entity_poly.pdbx_strand_id
1 'polypeptide(L)'
;MFKLSVNKDLFSRILSKKLYVIEKESSNYWKKELLEPIIIENKLTYKIKQINKLLITNGLGEDKPQIVIECLKIDFSQQKGIFEFYLGKILEQKNIAEIEVEDEKDILIKQLLNEKKELLNILNDIKKSKILDN
;
A
#
# COMPACT_ATOMS: atom_id res chain seq x y z
N MET A 1 0.22 -1.47 -18.33
CA MET A 1 0.31 -1.63 -16.86
C MET A 1 1.70 -2.17 -16.55
N PHE A 2 2.47 -1.48 -15.70
CA PHE A 2 3.82 -1.93 -15.34
C PHE A 2 3.80 -2.83 -14.11
N LYS A 3 4.67 -3.84 -14.08
CA LYS A 3 4.83 -4.72 -12.92
C LYS A 3 6.08 -4.33 -12.12
N LEU A 4 5.90 -4.08 -10.83
CA LEU A 4 6.97 -3.78 -9.88
C LEU A 4 7.06 -4.91 -8.87
N SER A 5 8.19 -5.61 -8.86
CA SER A 5 8.52 -6.49 -7.74
C SER A 5 9.17 -5.67 -6.64
N VAL A 6 8.67 -5.83 -5.41
CA VAL A 6 9.16 -5.16 -4.21
C VAL A 6 9.40 -6.17 -3.10
N ASN A 7 10.21 -5.80 -2.11
CA ASN A 7 10.41 -6.62 -0.92
C ASN A 7 9.16 -6.60 -0.02
N LYS A 8 9.13 -7.51 0.97
CA LYS A 8 8.00 -7.67 1.90
C LYS A 8 7.70 -6.38 2.66
N ASP A 9 8.72 -5.70 3.19
CA ASP A 9 8.56 -4.45 3.96
C ASP A 9 7.89 -3.35 3.14
N LEU A 10 8.44 -3.06 1.95
CA LEU A 10 7.91 -2.04 1.06
C LEU A 10 6.48 -2.38 0.63
N PHE A 11 6.19 -3.66 0.35
CA PHE A 11 4.83 -4.12 0.04
C PHE A 11 3.85 -3.83 1.19
N SER A 12 4.20 -4.21 2.42
CA SER A 12 3.36 -4.00 3.60
C SER A 12 3.13 -2.51 3.88
N ARG A 13 4.16 -1.67 3.70
CA ARG A 13 4.05 -0.21 3.85
C ARG A 13 3.13 0.43 2.82
N ILE A 14 3.15 -0.06 1.57
CA ILE A 14 2.23 0.40 0.52
C ILE A 14 0.80 -0.03 0.84
N LEU A 15 0.62 -1.30 1.23
CA LEU A 15 -0.68 -1.84 1.60
C LEU A 15 -1.31 -1.06 2.77
N SER A 16 -0.51 -0.77 3.79
CA SER A 16 -0.90 0.02 4.97
C SER A 16 -1.02 1.51 4.69
N LYS A 17 -0.85 1.96 3.43
CA LYS A 17 -0.84 3.37 3.02
C LYS A 17 0.17 4.25 3.78
N LYS A 18 1.22 3.66 4.35
CA LYS A 18 2.32 4.36 5.02
C LYS A 18 3.39 4.85 4.03
N LEU A 19 3.30 4.46 2.76
CA LEU A 19 4.22 4.86 1.69
C LEU A 19 3.45 5.22 0.42
N TYR A 20 3.73 6.41 -0.11
CA TYR A 20 3.05 7.00 -1.27
C TYR A 20 3.95 7.18 -2.49
N VAL A 21 5.25 6.87 -2.38
CA VAL A 21 6.21 7.02 -3.48
C VAL A 21 7.14 5.82 -3.53
N ILE A 22 7.21 5.13 -4.66
CA ILE A 22 8.25 4.10 -4.91
C ILE A 22 9.40 4.75 -5.64
N GLU A 23 10.58 4.67 -5.06
CA GLU A 23 11.82 5.11 -5.67
C GLU A 23 12.49 3.95 -6.42
N LYS A 24 12.93 4.19 -7.65
CA LYS A 24 13.74 3.26 -8.44
C LYS A 24 14.95 3.97 -9.03
N GLU A 25 16.13 3.41 -8.83
CA GLU A 25 17.35 3.90 -9.47
C GLU A 25 17.20 3.97 -10.99
N SER A 26 17.80 4.98 -11.61
CA SER A 26 17.78 5.18 -13.06
C SER A 26 18.73 4.24 -13.81
N SER A 27 18.52 2.94 -13.61
CA SER A 27 19.19 1.88 -14.34
C SER A 27 18.88 1.96 -15.84
N ASN A 28 19.69 1.29 -16.65
CA ASN A 28 19.45 1.22 -18.10
C ASN A 28 18.08 0.65 -18.43
N TYR A 29 17.58 -0.29 -17.62
CA TYR A 29 16.21 -0.80 -17.73
C TYR A 29 15.19 0.32 -17.54
N TRP A 30 15.24 1.06 -16.42
CA TRP A 30 14.26 2.10 -16.13
C TRP A 30 14.33 3.27 -17.11
N LYS A 31 15.54 3.65 -17.53
CA LYS A 31 15.72 4.67 -18.59
C LYS A 31 15.05 4.23 -19.89
N LYS A 32 15.21 2.98 -20.30
CA LYS A 32 14.58 2.45 -21.52
C LYS A 32 13.06 2.36 -21.41
N GLU A 33 12.53 1.97 -20.25
CA GLU A 33 11.09 1.82 -20.06
C GLU A 33 10.34 3.15 -19.89
N LEU A 34 11.00 4.16 -19.29
CA LEU A 34 10.37 5.40 -18.87
C LEU A 34 10.76 6.64 -19.69
N LEU A 35 11.90 6.64 -20.39
CA LEU A 35 12.30 7.78 -21.22
C LEU A 35 11.90 7.55 -22.66
N GLU A 36 10.94 8.33 -23.14
CA GLU A 36 10.50 8.34 -24.53
C GLU A 36 11.28 9.42 -25.28
N PRO A 37 12.09 9.06 -26.29
CA PRO A 37 12.80 10.05 -27.10
C PRO A 37 11.81 10.84 -27.93
N ILE A 38 11.95 12.17 -27.92
CA ILE A 38 11.16 13.10 -28.73
C ILE A 38 12.08 14.14 -29.37
N ILE A 39 11.71 14.64 -30.55
CA ILE A 39 12.47 15.69 -31.23
C ILE A 39 11.72 17.01 -31.08
N ILE A 40 12.36 18.00 -30.49
CA ILE A 40 11.86 19.37 -30.37
C ILE A 40 12.92 20.28 -30.97
N GLU A 41 12.56 21.12 -31.94
CA GLU A 41 13.49 22.07 -32.58
C GLU A 41 14.79 21.43 -33.08
N ASN A 42 14.69 20.27 -33.76
CA ASN A 42 15.83 19.47 -34.23
C ASN A 42 16.80 18.98 -33.12
N LYS A 43 16.40 19.05 -31.85
CA LYS A 43 17.15 18.49 -30.71
C LYS A 43 16.48 17.22 -30.20
N LEU A 44 17.26 16.16 -30.02
CA LEU A 44 16.81 14.95 -29.34
C LEU A 44 16.64 15.26 -27.84
N THR A 45 15.43 15.10 -27.35
CA THR A 45 15.06 15.28 -25.93
C THR A 45 14.30 14.05 -25.45
N TYR A 46 14.07 13.95 -24.15
CA TYR A 46 13.38 12.81 -23.55
C TYR A 46 12.19 13.27 -22.72
N LYS A 47 11.05 12.62 -22.93
CA LYS A 47 9.85 12.79 -22.11
C LYS A 47 9.72 11.60 -21.17
N ILE A 48 9.29 11.85 -19.94
CA ILE A 48 8.99 10.78 -18.99
C ILE A 48 7.61 10.22 -19.32
N LYS A 49 7.57 8.93 -19.66
CA LYS A 49 6.34 8.16 -19.88
C LYS A 49 5.51 8.12 -18.61
N GLN A 50 4.23 8.47 -18.75
CA GLN A 50 3.26 8.43 -17.66
C GLN A 50 2.42 7.15 -17.76
N ILE A 51 2.14 6.53 -16.63
CA ILE A 51 1.36 5.29 -16.53
C ILE A 51 0.33 5.46 -15.41
N ASN A 52 -0.91 5.09 -15.66
CA ASN A 52 -2.02 5.33 -14.72
C ASN A 52 -2.16 4.23 -13.64
N LYS A 53 -1.62 3.03 -13.87
CA LYS A 53 -1.75 1.87 -12.98
C LYS A 53 -0.47 1.04 -12.91
N LEU A 54 -0.14 0.60 -11.70
CA LEU A 54 0.97 -0.30 -11.40
C LEU A 54 0.44 -1.60 -10.80
N LEU A 55 1.03 -2.72 -11.21
CA LEU A 55 0.90 -4.00 -10.55
C LEU A 55 2.10 -4.18 -9.63
N ILE A 56 1.90 -4.17 -8.32
CA ILE A 56 2.96 -4.39 -7.35
C ILE A 56 2.83 -5.82 -6.84
N THR A 57 3.94 -6.56 -6.85
CA THR A 57 3.98 -7.95 -6.38
C THR A 57 5.08 -8.14 -5.35
N ASN A 58 4.81 -8.90 -4.29
CA ASN A 58 5.83 -9.42 -3.42
C ASN A 58 6.15 -10.86 -3.85
N GLY A 59 7.37 -11.08 -4.35
CA GLY A 59 7.79 -12.35 -4.92
C GLY A 59 8.32 -13.38 -3.92
N LEU A 60 8.34 -13.06 -2.62
CA LEU A 60 9.04 -13.86 -1.60
C LEU A 60 8.11 -14.73 -0.72
N GLY A 61 6.79 -14.75 -0.96
CA GLY A 61 5.83 -15.58 -0.22
C GLY A 61 5.17 -16.63 -1.11
N GLU A 62 4.78 -17.78 -0.53
CA GLU A 62 4.09 -18.87 -1.24
C GLU A 62 2.77 -18.39 -1.88
N ASP A 63 2.06 -17.50 -1.19
CA ASP A 63 0.79 -16.91 -1.65
C ASP A 63 0.94 -15.85 -2.75
N LYS A 64 2.17 -15.39 -3.01
CA LYS A 64 2.53 -14.39 -4.03
C LYS A 64 1.57 -13.18 -4.03
N PRO A 65 1.50 -12.39 -2.93
CA PRO A 65 0.56 -11.28 -2.81
C PRO A 65 0.79 -10.21 -3.88
N GLN A 66 -0.32 -9.64 -4.36
CA GLN A 66 -0.33 -8.64 -5.43
C GLN A 66 -1.34 -7.53 -5.17
N ILE A 67 -0.98 -6.31 -5.52
CA ILE A 67 -1.90 -5.16 -5.54
C ILE A 67 -1.85 -4.47 -6.90
N VAL A 68 -3.01 -4.05 -7.39
CA VAL A 68 -3.12 -3.07 -8.47
C VAL A 68 -3.38 -1.73 -7.82
N ILE A 69 -2.52 -0.75 -8.09
CA ILE A 69 -2.59 0.59 -7.50
C ILE A 69 -2.56 1.65 -8.59
N GLU A 70 -3.21 2.78 -8.34
CA GLU A 70 -3.06 3.95 -9.19
C GLU A 70 -1.64 4.51 -9.13
N CYS A 71 -1.16 4.97 -10.28
CA CYS A 71 0.06 5.73 -10.40
C CYS A 71 -0.32 7.12 -10.89
N LEU A 72 -0.19 8.09 -9.99
CA LEU A 72 -0.64 9.46 -10.19
C LEU A 72 0.29 10.20 -11.14
N LYS A 73 1.59 9.98 -10.99
CA LYS A 73 2.64 10.54 -11.84
C LYS A 73 3.95 9.79 -11.65
N ILE A 74 4.82 9.94 -12.63
CA ILE A 74 6.21 9.49 -12.58
C ILE A 74 7.11 10.70 -12.83
N ASP A 75 7.95 11.01 -11.87
CA ASP A 75 8.95 12.07 -11.98
C ASP A 75 10.37 11.49 -11.95
N PHE A 76 11.33 12.30 -12.40
CA PHE A 76 12.75 11.97 -12.33
C PHE A 76 13.47 13.00 -11.48
N SER A 77 14.05 12.55 -10.36
CA SER A 77 14.89 13.39 -9.51
C SER A 77 16.31 13.35 -10.05
N GLN A 78 16.73 14.41 -10.75
CA GLN A 78 18.09 14.52 -11.29
C GLN A 78 19.16 14.49 -10.19
N GLN A 79 18.88 15.10 -9.03
CA GLN A 79 19.81 15.16 -7.90
C GLN A 79 20.08 13.78 -7.31
N LYS A 80 19.04 12.93 -7.21
CA LYS A 80 19.13 11.59 -6.65
C LYS A 80 19.41 10.51 -7.70
N GLY A 81 19.19 10.80 -8.99
CA GLY A 81 19.31 9.83 -10.08
C GLY A 81 18.24 8.73 -10.02
N ILE A 82 17.05 9.03 -9.52
CA ILE A 82 15.94 8.06 -9.33
C ILE A 82 14.66 8.49 -10.04
N PHE A 83 13.88 7.50 -10.43
CA PHE A 83 12.48 7.65 -10.82
C PHE A 83 11.59 7.50 -9.59
N GLU A 84 10.63 8.41 -9.45
CA GLU A 84 9.68 8.47 -8.35
C GLU A 84 8.28 8.15 -8.88
N PHE A 85 7.72 7.01 -8.46
CA PHE A 85 6.37 6.60 -8.82
C PHE A 85 5.42 7.00 -7.70
N TYR A 86 4.57 8.00 -7.95
CA TYR A 86 3.62 8.50 -6.96
C TYR A 86 2.35 7.65 -6.97
N LEU A 87 2.06 7.03 -5.83
CA LEU A 87 1.00 6.05 -5.66
C LEU A 87 -0.32 6.72 -5.23
N GLY A 88 -1.42 6.28 -5.84
CA GLY A 88 -2.78 6.68 -5.49
C GLY A 88 -3.53 5.60 -4.70
N LYS A 89 -4.83 5.45 -4.97
CA LYS A 89 -5.66 4.44 -4.31
C LYS A 89 -5.33 3.02 -4.81
N ILE A 90 -5.43 2.05 -3.91
CA ILE A 90 -5.40 0.63 -4.24
C ILE A 90 -6.73 0.30 -4.93
N LEU A 91 -6.63 -0.29 -6.12
CA LEU A 91 -7.76 -0.66 -6.97
C LEU A 91 -8.16 -2.12 -6.77
N GLU A 92 -7.16 -3.01 -6.65
CA GLU A 92 -7.38 -4.46 -6.52
C GLU A 92 -6.32 -5.06 -5.59
N GLN A 93 -6.71 -6.12 -4.88
CA GLN A 93 -5.89 -6.87 -3.94
C GLN A 93 -6.05 -8.37 -4.20
N LYS A 94 -4.94 -9.13 -4.25
CA LYS A 94 -4.94 -10.58 -4.43
C LYS A 94 -4.01 -11.24 -3.41
N ASN A 95 -4.51 -12.30 -2.76
CA ASN A 95 -3.77 -13.12 -1.80
C ASN A 95 -3.16 -12.33 -0.63
N ILE A 96 -3.94 -11.39 -0.06
CA ILE A 96 -3.49 -10.46 0.99
C ILE A 96 -3.94 -10.88 2.40
N ALA A 97 -4.73 -11.95 2.51
CA ALA A 97 -5.44 -12.34 3.75
C ALA A 97 -4.53 -12.54 4.99
N GLU A 98 -3.23 -12.77 4.82
CA GLU A 98 -2.27 -13.00 5.91
C GLU A 98 -1.21 -11.91 6.08
N ILE A 99 -1.26 -10.83 5.30
CA ILE A 99 -0.40 -9.69 5.60
C ILE A 99 -1.07 -9.00 6.78
N GLU A 100 -0.56 -9.25 7.99
CA GLU A 100 -0.85 -8.48 9.19
C GLU A 100 -0.55 -7.02 8.90
N VAL A 101 -1.53 -6.34 8.32
CA VAL A 101 -1.71 -4.92 8.54
C VAL A 101 -2.12 -4.90 10.01
N GLU A 102 -1.16 -4.64 10.90
CA GLU A 102 -1.48 -4.09 12.21
C GLU A 102 -2.14 -2.72 11.94
N ASP A 103 -3.39 -2.76 11.48
CA ASP A 103 -4.22 -1.59 11.36
C ASP A 103 -4.54 -1.25 12.81
N GLU A 104 -4.07 -0.09 13.27
CA GLU A 104 -4.38 0.46 14.59
C GLU A 104 -5.90 0.43 14.85
N LYS A 105 -6.70 0.46 13.77
CA LYS A 105 -8.15 0.26 13.77
C LYS A 105 -8.56 -1.14 14.20
N ASP A 106 -7.90 -2.19 13.76
CA ASP A 106 -8.22 -3.57 14.14
C ASP A 106 -7.83 -3.85 15.60
N ILE A 107 -6.73 -3.26 16.06
CA ILE A 107 -6.34 -3.26 17.48
C ILE A 107 -7.41 -2.52 18.31
N LEU A 108 -7.82 -1.34 17.87
CA LEU A 108 -8.88 -0.55 18.51
C LEU A 108 -10.22 -1.28 18.53
N ILE A 109 -10.60 -1.95 17.43
CA ILE A 109 -11.82 -2.76 17.36
C ILE A 109 -11.77 -3.90 18.37
N LYS A 110 -10.64 -4.61 18.48
CA LYS A 110 -10.47 -5.67 19.49
C LYS A 110 -10.62 -5.12 20.92
N GLN A 111 -10.02 -3.97 21.22
CA GLN A 111 -10.16 -3.31 22.52
C GLN A 111 -11.61 -2.95 22.82
N LEU A 112 -12.29 -2.29 21.88
CA LEU A 112 -13.70 -1.88 22.02
C LEU A 112 -14.65 -3.08 22.19
N LEU A 113 -14.40 -4.19 21.48
CA LEU A 113 -15.19 -5.42 21.63
C LEU A 113 -15.00 -6.05 23.01
N ASN A 114 -13.79 -5.99 23.56
CA ASN A 114 -13.50 -6.51 24.89
C ASN A 114 -14.16 -5.66 25.99
N GLU A 115 -14.02 -4.32 25.92
CA GLU A 115 -14.68 -3.38 26.83
C GLU A 115 -16.21 -3.58 26.84
N LYS A 116 -16.83 -3.72 25.66
CA LYS A 116 -18.27 -4.00 25.54
C LYS A 116 -18.68 -5.29 26.27
N LYS A 117 -17.85 -6.34 26.17
CA LYS A 117 -18.13 -7.63 26.82
C LYS A 117 -18.06 -7.52 28.34
N GLU A 118 -17.07 -6.80 28.86
CA GLU A 118 -16.95 -6.52 30.30
C GLU A 118 -18.14 -5.74 30.83
N LEU A 119 -18.57 -4.69 30.11
CA LEU A 119 -19.76 -3.91 30.47
C LEU A 119 -21.03 -4.75 30.48
N LEU A 120 -21.21 -5.66 29.51
CA LEU A 120 -22.34 -6.58 29.48
C LEU A 120 -22.34 -7.55 30.66
N ASN A 121 -21.16 -8.04 31.07
CA ASN A 121 -21.04 -8.90 32.24
C ASN A 121 -21.41 -8.14 33.53
N ILE A 122 -20.88 -6.93 33.72
CA ILE A 122 -21.24 -6.08 34.87
C ILE A 122 -22.75 -5.82 34.91
N LEU A 123 -23.38 -5.50 33.77
CA LEU A 123 -24.82 -5.30 33.69
C LEU A 123 -25.61 -6.55 34.06
N ASN A 124 -25.15 -7.73 33.63
CA ASN A 124 -25.78 -9.00 33.99
C ASN A 124 -25.65 -9.29 35.48
N ASP A 125 -24.50 -8.99 36.08
CA ASP A 125 -24.27 -9.19 37.51
C ASP A 125 -25.12 -8.23 38.37
N ILE A 126 -25.24 -6.96 37.96
CA ILE A 126 -26.15 -5.99 38.58
C ILE A 126 -27.63 -6.42 38.46
N LYS A 127 -28.02 -6.98 37.32
CA LYS A 127 -29.38 -7.51 37.16
C LYS A 127 -29.64 -8.70 38.08
N LYS A 128 -28.67 -9.61 38.21
CA LYS A 128 -28.79 -10.77 39.11
C LYS A 128 -28.83 -10.34 40.58
N SER A 129 -28.02 -9.37 41.00
CA SER A 129 -28.05 -8.88 42.39
C SER A 129 -29.39 -8.23 42.73
N LYS A 130 -29.96 -7.42 41.84
CA LYS A 130 -31.30 -6.81 42.05
C LYS A 130 -32.45 -7.82 42.11
N ILE A 131 -32.28 -9.02 41.55
CA ILE A 131 -33.28 -10.11 41.65
C ILE A 131 -33.17 -10.84 42.99
N LEU A 132 -31.98 -10.85 43.62
CA LEU A 132 -31.73 -11.48 44.92
C LEU A 132 -32.16 -10.61 46.11
N ASP A 133 -32.37 -9.30 45.89
CA ASP A 133 -32.81 -8.33 46.90
C ASP A 133 -34.36 -8.19 47.02
N ASN A 134 -35.13 -8.98 46.25
CA ASN A 134 -36.61 -9.08 46.30
C ASN A 134 -37.06 -10.45 46.84
#